data_AF-D7BH03-F1
#
_entry.id   AF-D7BH03-F1
#
_cell.length_a   1.000
_cell.length_b   1.000
_cell.length_c   1.000
_cell.angle_alpha   90.00
_cell.angle_beta   90.00
_cell.angle_gamma   90.00
#
_symmetry.space_group_name_H-M   'P 1'
#
loop_
_entity.id
_entity.type
_entity.pdbx_description
1 polymer ?
#
loop_
_entity_poly.entity_id
_entity_poly.type
_entity_poly.pdbx_seq_one_letter_code
_entity_poly.pdbx_strand_id
1 'polypeptide(L)'
;MSLILVLNCGSSSLKFALLEPSNQSTVLSGLAEKLFEDEPRLIVTDGEGKQAGPLPGQGHAVVMRGILEALRSRGLLEQVSSVGHRVVHGGERFRQATRITPEVVAQIEACVPLAPLHNPANLEGIRGAMEAFPGLPHVAVFDTAFHQTMPPHAYRYALPEVLYREHGVRRYGFHGTSHQYVTRRAAELLGIPLEHSAFVSAHLGNGCSITAVKGGRSVDTSMGLTPLEGLVMGTRSGDVDPGIHAFLAENLGLSLREVTEVLNKGSGLLGLSGLSNDMRELERAAAEGHAGARLALEVVAHPHAGVRGVWVREGEPLPGWGETDGWEKITSTILR
;
A
#
# COMPACT_ATOMS: atom_id res chain seq x y z
N MET A 1 -27.42 -14.58 -1.56
CA MET A 1 -25.98 -14.61 -1.18
C MET A 1 -25.61 -13.24 -0.66
N SER A 2 -24.65 -13.13 0.27
CA SER A 2 -24.25 -11.86 0.90
C SER A 2 -22.86 -11.49 0.39
N LEU A 3 -22.79 -10.82 -0.75
CA LEU A 3 -21.53 -10.47 -1.39
C LEU A 3 -20.98 -9.15 -0.83
N ILE A 4 -19.66 -9.00 -0.82
CA ILE A 4 -18.98 -7.78 -0.36
C ILE A 4 -18.26 -7.14 -1.55
N LEU A 5 -18.62 -5.89 -1.86
CA LEU A 5 -17.90 -5.10 -2.85
C LEU A 5 -16.71 -4.41 -2.17
N VAL A 6 -15.49 -4.70 -2.62
CA VAL A 6 -14.27 -4.06 -2.13
C VAL A 6 -13.77 -3.07 -3.16
N LEU A 7 -13.47 -1.85 -2.72
CA LEU A 7 -13.03 -0.74 -3.56
C LEU A 7 -11.66 -0.23 -3.11
N ASN A 8 -10.79 0.00 -4.08
CA ASN A 8 -9.48 0.62 -3.90
C ASN A 8 -9.34 1.75 -4.93
N CYS A 9 -9.62 2.97 -4.49
CA CYS A 9 -9.64 4.17 -5.31
C CYS A 9 -8.28 4.88 -5.23
N GLY A 10 -7.55 4.89 -6.35
CA GLY A 10 -6.34 5.69 -6.53
C GLY A 10 -6.61 6.99 -7.29
N SER A 11 -5.55 7.79 -7.48
CA SER A 11 -5.63 9.10 -8.15
C SER A 11 -5.92 9.02 -9.66
N SER A 12 -5.67 7.88 -10.30
CA SER A 12 -5.90 7.69 -11.76
C SER A 12 -6.49 6.32 -12.10
N SER A 13 -6.82 5.52 -11.08
CA SER A 13 -7.39 4.19 -11.24
C SER A 13 -8.32 3.83 -10.09
N LEU A 14 -9.20 2.86 -10.32
CA LEU A 14 -10.04 2.26 -9.29
C LEU A 14 -10.05 0.75 -9.52
N LYS A 15 -9.57 0.00 -8.52
CA LYS A 15 -9.65 -1.46 -8.50
C LYS A 15 -10.83 -1.89 -7.64
N PHE A 16 -11.54 -2.91 -8.08
CA PHE A 16 -12.64 -3.47 -7.32
C PHE A 16 -12.72 -4.99 -7.41
N ALA A 17 -13.32 -5.60 -6.40
CA ALA A 17 -13.62 -7.01 -6.37
C ALA A 17 -14.94 -7.25 -5.64
N LEU A 18 -15.72 -8.21 -6.11
CA LEU A 18 -16.91 -8.72 -5.45
C LEU A 18 -16.57 -10.08 -4.85
N LEU A 19 -16.58 -10.15 -3.53
CA LEU A 19 -16.14 -11.32 -2.77
C LEU A 19 -17.33 -12.05 -2.18
N GLU A 20 -17.26 -13.38 -2.16
CA GLU A 20 -18.14 -14.23 -1.36
C GLU A 20 -17.45 -14.57 -0.02
N PRO A 21 -17.93 -14.03 1.12
CA PRO A 21 -17.22 -14.17 2.40
C PRO A 21 -17.16 -15.61 2.93
N SER A 22 -18.12 -16.46 2.57
CA SER A 22 -18.23 -17.84 3.07
C SER A 22 -17.10 -18.74 2.59
N ASN A 23 -16.58 -18.48 1.39
CA ASN A 23 -15.50 -19.27 0.77
C ASN A 23 -14.30 -18.41 0.32
N GLN A 24 -14.35 -17.09 0.56
CA GLN A 24 -13.32 -16.11 0.20
C GLN A 24 -13.00 -16.06 -1.30
N SER A 25 -13.91 -16.53 -2.15
CA SER A 25 -13.74 -16.49 -3.60
C SER A 25 -14.07 -15.12 -4.17
N THR A 26 -13.41 -14.78 -5.27
CA THR A 26 -13.71 -13.59 -6.06
C THR A 26 -14.71 -13.96 -7.15
N VAL A 27 -15.94 -13.46 -7.02
CA VAL A 27 -17.02 -13.66 -8.00
C VAL A 27 -16.75 -12.82 -9.24
N LEU A 28 -16.28 -11.59 -9.03
CA LEU A 28 -16.02 -10.61 -10.07
C LEU A 28 -14.90 -9.68 -9.62
N SER A 29 -14.04 -9.25 -10.54
CA SER A 29 -13.03 -8.21 -10.26
C SER A 29 -12.94 -7.24 -11.42
N GLY A 30 -12.34 -6.09 -11.18
CA GLY A 30 -12.07 -5.17 -12.26
C GLY A 30 -11.11 -4.05 -11.93
N LEU A 31 -10.73 -3.36 -12.99
CA LEU A 31 -9.82 -2.22 -12.99
C LEU A 31 -10.41 -1.17 -13.92
N ALA A 32 -10.68 0.00 -13.37
CA ALA A 32 -10.82 1.21 -14.14
C ALA A 32 -9.48 1.95 -14.12
N GLU A 33 -9.01 2.39 -15.27
CA GLU A 33 -7.74 3.08 -15.43
C GLU A 33 -7.88 4.25 -16.40
N LYS A 34 -6.87 5.13 -16.42
CA LYS A 34 -6.88 6.37 -17.20
C LYS A 34 -8.07 7.27 -16.85
N LEU A 35 -8.45 7.31 -15.57
CA LEU A 35 -9.70 7.96 -15.14
C LEU A 35 -9.79 9.45 -15.45
N PHE A 36 -8.65 10.11 -15.60
CA PHE A 36 -8.52 11.55 -15.87
C PHE A 36 -7.66 11.82 -17.12
N GLU A 37 -7.52 10.80 -17.97
CA GLU A 37 -6.75 10.85 -19.21
C GLU A 37 -7.68 10.55 -20.39
N ASP A 38 -7.13 10.61 -21.60
CA ASP A 38 -7.84 10.17 -22.79
C ASP A 38 -8.10 8.65 -22.74
N GLU A 39 -9.28 8.25 -23.23
CA GLU A 39 -9.73 6.86 -23.28
C GLU A 39 -9.81 6.16 -21.90
N PRO A 40 -10.56 6.73 -20.93
CA PRO A 40 -10.84 6.04 -19.69
C PRO A 40 -11.54 4.72 -20.01
N ARG A 41 -11.11 3.63 -19.36
CA ARG A 41 -11.66 2.30 -19.64
C ARG A 41 -11.93 1.52 -18.37
N LEU A 42 -12.93 0.66 -18.46
CA LEU A 42 -13.29 -0.29 -17.42
C LEU A 42 -13.01 -1.70 -17.93
N ILE A 43 -12.24 -2.43 -17.16
CA ILE A 43 -11.91 -3.83 -17.37
C ILE A 43 -12.59 -4.63 -16.27
N VAL A 44 -13.39 -5.63 -16.65
CA VAL A 44 -14.10 -6.53 -15.74
C VAL A 44 -13.68 -7.96 -16.06
N THR A 45 -13.40 -8.74 -15.02
CA THR A 45 -13.03 -10.14 -15.12
C THR A 45 -13.92 -10.97 -14.20
N ASP A 46 -14.53 -12.01 -14.74
CA ASP A 46 -15.37 -12.98 -14.05
C ASP A 46 -15.12 -14.40 -14.60
N GLY A 47 -16.00 -15.36 -14.29
CA GLY A 47 -15.91 -16.74 -14.77
C GLY A 47 -16.02 -16.92 -16.29
N GLU A 48 -16.54 -15.93 -17.02
CA GLU A 48 -16.64 -15.94 -18.48
C GLU A 48 -15.40 -15.33 -19.16
N GLY A 49 -14.51 -14.72 -18.38
CA GLY A 49 -13.25 -14.15 -18.83
C GLY A 49 -13.17 -12.64 -18.65
N LYS A 50 -12.33 -11.99 -19.44
CA LYS A 50 -12.01 -10.56 -19.34
C LYS A 50 -12.77 -9.77 -20.40
N GLN A 51 -13.58 -8.81 -19.97
CA GLN A 51 -14.30 -7.86 -20.81
C GLN A 51 -13.73 -6.46 -20.56
N ALA A 52 -13.44 -5.71 -21.62
CA ALA A 52 -12.93 -4.35 -21.52
C ALA A 52 -13.77 -3.42 -22.42
N GLY A 53 -14.13 -2.25 -21.89
CA GLY A 53 -14.89 -1.25 -22.63
C GLY A 53 -14.52 0.17 -22.22
N PRO A 54 -14.76 1.15 -23.11
CA PRO A 54 -14.56 2.56 -22.78
C PRO A 54 -15.58 3.01 -21.73
N LEU A 55 -15.16 3.95 -20.88
CA LEU A 55 -16.07 4.69 -20.01
C LEU A 55 -16.59 5.94 -20.73
N PRO A 56 -17.86 6.34 -20.52
CA PRO A 56 -18.48 7.48 -21.21
C PRO A 56 -18.00 8.85 -20.68
N GLY A 57 -16.96 8.87 -19.84
CA GLY A 57 -16.46 10.07 -19.19
C GLY A 57 -15.38 9.75 -18.15
N GLN A 58 -14.91 10.80 -17.49
CA GLN A 58 -13.81 10.78 -16.54
C GLN A 58 -14.28 10.79 -15.07
N GLY A 59 -13.40 10.35 -14.16
CA GLY A 59 -13.58 10.43 -12.71
C GLY A 59 -14.34 9.27 -12.06
N HIS A 60 -14.22 9.17 -10.73
CA HIS A 60 -14.69 8.02 -9.94
C HIS A 60 -16.21 7.83 -10.00
N ALA A 61 -16.99 8.90 -10.15
CA ALA A 61 -18.45 8.81 -10.28
C ALA A 61 -18.87 8.07 -11.56
N VAL A 62 -18.17 8.29 -12.68
CA VAL A 62 -18.43 7.57 -13.94
C VAL A 62 -18.07 6.10 -13.80
N VAL A 63 -16.93 5.81 -13.16
CA VAL A 63 -16.50 4.44 -12.87
C VAL A 63 -17.53 3.70 -12.02
N MET A 64 -18.04 4.35 -10.97
CA MET A 64 -19.03 3.74 -10.08
C MET A 64 -20.30 3.34 -10.84
N ARG A 65 -20.78 4.18 -11.76
CA ARG A 65 -21.89 3.82 -12.66
C ARG A 65 -21.55 2.63 -13.56
N GLY A 66 -20.33 2.57 -14.09
CA GLY A 66 -19.85 1.41 -14.86
C GLY A 66 -19.82 0.11 -14.04
N ILE A 67 -19.39 0.19 -12.77
CA ILE A 67 -19.40 -0.95 -11.84
C ILE A 67 -20.85 -1.40 -11.56
N LEU A 68 -21.76 -0.45 -11.28
CA LEU A 68 -23.17 -0.77 -11.06
C LEU A 68 -23.79 -1.48 -12.27
N GLU A 69 -23.50 -1.01 -13.48
CA GLU A 69 -24.02 -1.63 -14.70
C GLU A 69 -23.42 -3.03 -14.92
N ALA A 70 -22.12 -3.20 -14.68
CA ALA A 70 -21.47 -4.50 -14.75
C ALA A 70 -22.07 -5.50 -13.75
N LEU A 71 -22.42 -5.06 -12.55
CA LEU A 71 -23.08 -5.89 -11.53
C LEU A 71 -24.54 -6.19 -11.92
N ARG A 72 -25.28 -5.20 -12.45
CA ARG A 72 -26.67 -5.35 -12.85
C ARG A 72 -26.84 -6.32 -14.00
N SER A 73 -26.03 -6.21 -15.05
CA SER A 73 -26.09 -7.09 -16.23
C SER A 73 -25.81 -8.56 -15.89
N ARG A 74 -25.19 -8.82 -14.75
CA ARG A 74 -24.88 -10.17 -14.22
C ARG A 74 -25.85 -10.63 -13.12
N GLY A 75 -26.86 -9.83 -12.77
CA GLY A 75 -27.78 -10.16 -11.67
C GLY A 75 -27.12 -10.19 -10.28
N LEU A 76 -25.98 -9.52 -10.12
CA LEU A 76 -25.18 -9.51 -8.88
C LEU A 76 -25.47 -8.31 -7.99
N LEU A 77 -26.08 -7.25 -8.54
CA LEU A 77 -26.26 -5.97 -7.84
C LEU A 77 -27.03 -6.11 -6.51
N GLU A 78 -28.18 -6.80 -6.52
CA GLU A 78 -29.02 -7.02 -5.33
C GLU A 78 -28.39 -7.99 -4.31
N GLN A 79 -27.30 -8.67 -4.69
CA GLN A 79 -26.57 -9.58 -3.80
C GLN A 79 -25.47 -8.85 -3.02
N VAL A 80 -25.18 -7.60 -3.35
CA VAL A 80 -24.21 -6.77 -2.61
C VAL A 80 -24.82 -6.41 -1.26
N SER A 81 -24.15 -6.84 -0.20
CA SER A 81 -24.61 -6.68 1.18
C SER A 81 -23.85 -5.61 1.97
N SER A 82 -22.65 -5.25 1.51
CA SER A 82 -21.80 -4.22 2.11
C SER A 82 -20.71 -3.77 1.15
N VAL A 83 -20.12 -2.61 1.43
CA VAL A 83 -19.01 -2.06 0.65
C VAL A 83 -17.79 -1.77 1.54
N GLY A 84 -16.67 -2.43 1.24
CA GLY A 84 -15.38 -2.18 1.88
C GLY A 84 -14.54 -1.20 1.09
N HIS A 85 -13.92 -0.24 1.76
CA HIS A 85 -13.10 0.81 1.16
C HIS A 85 -11.70 0.75 1.71
N ARG A 86 -10.69 0.59 0.84
CA ARG A 86 -9.31 0.87 1.25
C ARG A 86 -9.15 2.37 1.44
N VAL A 87 -8.65 2.77 2.61
CA VAL A 87 -8.25 4.14 2.91
C VAL A 87 -6.77 4.15 3.25
N VAL A 88 -5.99 5.02 2.60
CA VAL A 88 -4.54 5.02 2.77
C VAL A 88 -4.15 5.50 4.16
N HIS A 89 -4.69 6.62 4.64
CA HIS A 89 -4.25 7.20 5.90
C HIS A 89 -5.39 7.41 6.89
N GLY A 90 -5.30 6.77 8.06
CA GLY A 90 -6.26 6.89 9.16
C GLY A 90 -5.78 7.76 10.34
N GLY A 91 -4.56 8.29 10.26
CA GLY A 91 -3.96 9.03 11.38
C GLY A 91 -3.82 8.14 12.62
N GLU A 92 -3.78 8.76 13.80
CA GLU A 92 -3.75 8.01 15.07
C GLU A 92 -5.14 7.52 15.52
N ARG A 93 -6.19 8.11 14.93
CA ARG A 93 -7.58 7.89 15.34
C ARG A 93 -8.05 6.49 14.94
N PHE A 94 -7.80 6.09 13.70
CA PHE A 94 -8.30 4.84 13.16
C PHE A 94 -7.30 3.70 13.38
N ARG A 95 -7.57 2.88 14.39
CA ARG A 95 -6.76 1.71 14.77
C ARG A 95 -7.29 0.38 14.24
N GLN A 96 -8.46 0.39 13.60
CA GLN A 96 -9.12 -0.78 13.03
C GLN A 96 -10.10 -0.37 11.93
N ALA A 97 -10.58 -1.35 11.18
CA ALA A 97 -11.65 -1.14 10.22
C ALA A 97 -12.88 -0.52 10.92
N THR A 98 -13.47 0.50 10.30
CA THR A 98 -14.51 1.33 10.94
C THR A 98 -15.68 1.51 9.99
N ARG A 99 -16.91 1.33 10.49
CA ARG A 99 -18.12 1.63 9.74
C ARG A 99 -18.15 3.10 9.38
N ILE A 100 -18.36 3.41 8.11
CA ILE A 100 -18.40 4.78 7.59
C ILE A 100 -19.73 5.42 8.02
N THR A 101 -19.60 6.58 8.66
CA THR A 101 -20.65 7.54 9.01
C THR A 101 -20.21 8.93 8.53
N PRO A 102 -21.08 9.95 8.53
CA PRO A 102 -20.68 11.33 8.20
C PRO A 102 -19.49 11.83 9.04
N GLU A 103 -19.43 11.45 10.33
CA GLU A 103 -18.33 11.80 11.22
C GLU A 103 -17.03 11.10 10.82
N VAL A 104 -17.09 9.83 10.40
CA VAL A 104 -15.91 9.10 9.91
C VAL A 104 -15.41 9.70 8.60
N VAL A 105 -16.30 10.12 7.69
CA VAL A 105 -15.91 10.82 6.46
C VAL A 105 -15.15 12.11 6.79
N ALA A 106 -15.68 12.95 7.70
CA ALA A 106 -15.02 14.18 8.12
C ALA A 106 -13.65 13.92 8.78
N GLN A 107 -13.52 12.82 9.53
CA GLN A 107 -12.25 12.43 10.14
C GLN A 107 -11.22 11.91 9.13
N ILE A 108 -11.66 11.22 8.07
CA ILE A 108 -10.78 10.83 6.95
C ILE A 108 -10.33 12.07 6.18
N GLU A 109 -11.21 13.05 6.00
CA GLU A 109 -10.91 14.35 5.38
C GLU A 109 -9.88 15.14 6.19
N ALA A 110 -9.97 15.13 7.52
CA ALA A 110 -8.95 15.72 8.39
C ALA A 110 -7.56 15.05 8.26
N CYS A 111 -7.48 13.82 7.73
CA CYS A 111 -6.23 13.12 7.45
C CYS A 111 -5.63 13.43 6.07
N VAL A 112 -6.30 14.23 5.22
CA VAL A 112 -5.81 14.60 3.88
C VAL A 112 -4.40 15.20 3.90
N PRO A 113 -4.03 16.09 4.85
CA PRO A 113 -2.66 16.62 4.90
C PRO A 113 -1.57 15.54 5.06
N LEU A 114 -1.91 14.37 5.63
CA LEU A 114 -0.97 13.24 5.80
C LEU A 114 -0.84 12.38 4.54
N ALA A 115 -1.84 12.39 3.65
CA ALA A 115 -1.83 11.64 2.40
C ALA A 115 -2.57 12.37 1.27
N PRO A 116 -2.06 13.54 0.82
CA PRO A 116 -2.78 14.45 -0.07
C PRO A 116 -3.05 13.87 -1.46
N LEU A 117 -2.24 12.90 -1.92
CA LEU A 117 -2.42 12.24 -3.22
C LEU A 117 -3.38 11.03 -3.16
N HIS A 118 -3.77 10.59 -1.97
CA HIS A 118 -4.51 9.32 -1.81
C HIS A 118 -5.85 9.49 -1.12
N ASN A 119 -5.88 10.13 0.05
CA ASN A 119 -7.11 10.28 0.83
C ASN A 119 -8.23 11.02 0.06
N PRO A 120 -7.97 12.05 -0.77
CA PRO A 120 -9.01 12.65 -1.60
C PRO A 120 -9.67 11.66 -2.55
N ALA A 121 -8.89 10.84 -3.27
CA ALA A 121 -9.42 9.81 -4.16
C ALA A 121 -10.19 8.71 -3.38
N ASN A 122 -9.74 8.37 -2.17
CA ASN A 122 -10.48 7.45 -1.30
C ASN A 122 -11.85 8.06 -0.90
N LEU A 123 -11.89 9.34 -0.53
CA LEU A 123 -13.12 10.06 -0.16
C LEU A 123 -14.10 10.18 -1.33
N GLU A 124 -13.62 10.49 -2.53
CA GLU A 124 -14.45 10.51 -3.75
C GLU A 124 -15.06 9.14 -4.01
N GLY A 125 -14.28 8.07 -3.91
CA GLY A 125 -14.76 6.70 -4.03
C GLY A 125 -15.79 6.33 -2.96
N ILE A 126 -15.56 6.72 -1.71
CA ILE A 126 -16.50 6.50 -0.60
C ILE A 126 -17.83 7.21 -0.88
N ARG A 127 -17.78 8.50 -1.22
CA ARG A 127 -18.98 9.32 -1.52
C ARG A 127 -19.76 8.75 -2.70
N GLY A 128 -19.08 8.46 -3.81
CA GLY A 128 -19.70 7.87 -4.99
C GLY A 128 -20.33 6.50 -4.73
N ALA A 129 -19.69 5.66 -3.91
CA ALA A 129 -20.27 4.37 -3.53
C ALA A 129 -21.48 4.52 -2.60
N MET A 130 -21.45 5.48 -1.66
CA MET A 130 -22.58 5.73 -0.76
C MET A 130 -23.82 6.23 -1.51
N GLU A 131 -23.62 7.03 -2.56
CA GLU A 131 -24.69 7.42 -3.49
C GLU A 131 -25.21 6.24 -4.31
N ALA A 132 -24.32 5.34 -4.74
CA ALA A 132 -24.63 4.15 -5.54
C ALA A 132 -25.35 3.05 -4.76
N PHE A 133 -25.05 2.89 -3.47
CA PHE A 133 -25.58 1.85 -2.59
C PHE A 133 -26.23 2.46 -1.35
N PRO A 134 -27.32 3.24 -1.52
CA PRO A 134 -27.97 3.88 -0.39
C PRO A 134 -28.52 2.82 0.57
N GLY A 135 -28.16 2.94 1.85
CA GLY A 135 -28.63 2.05 2.91
C GLY A 135 -27.77 0.81 3.17
N LEU A 136 -26.80 0.49 2.30
CA LEU A 136 -25.82 -0.55 2.61
C LEU A 136 -24.82 -0.06 3.67
N PRO A 137 -24.25 -0.94 4.51
CA PRO A 137 -23.14 -0.58 5.37
C PRO A 137 -21.85 -0.41 4.55
N HIS A 138 -21.19 0.73 4.74
CA HIS A 138 -19.87 1.02 4.19
C HIS A 138 -18.82 0.90 5.31
N VAL A 139 -17.66 0.33 5.02
CA VAL A 139 -16.57 0.12 6.00
C VAL A 139 -15.26 0.63 5.41
N ALA A 140 -14.57 1.52 6.14
CA ALA A 140 -13.22 1.96 5.82
C ALA A 140 -12.20 1.01 6.46
N VAL A 141 -11.24 0.54 5.67
CA VAL A 141 -10.11 -0.30 6.10
C VAL A 141 -8.83 0.47 5.81
N PHE A 142 -8.09 0.79 6.87
CA PHE A 142 -6.98 1.73 6.81
C PHE A 142 -5.63 1.02 6.69
N ASP A 143 -4.80 1.41 5.72
CA ASP A 143 -3.45 0.85 5.58
C ASP A 143 -2.58 1.13 6.82
N THR A 144 -2.84 2.22 7.56
CA THR A 144 -2.10 2.62 8.76
C THR A 144 -2.56 1.92 10.04
N ALA A 145 -3.72 1.25 10.04
CA ALA A 145 -4.38 0.78 11.27
C ALA A 145 -3.56 -0.30 12.00
N PHE A 146 -3.03 -1.29 11.26
CA PHE A 146 -2.25 -2.38 11.83
C PHE A 146 -1.01 -1.89 12.60
N HIS A 147 -0.41 -0.81 12.11
CA HIS A 147 0.80 -0.20 12.65
C HIS A 147 0.56 0.71 13.85
N GLN A 148 -0.70 0.98 14.23
CA GLN A 148 -1.03 1.76 15.44
C GLN A 148 -0.63 1.07 16.75
N THR A 149 -0.13 -0.16 16.67
CA THR A 149 0.41 -0.90 17.81
C THR A 149 1.89 -0.66 18.07
N MET A 150 2.60 0.06 17.19
CA MET A 150 4.01 0.42 17.37
C MET A 150 4.23 1.22 18.66
N PRO A 151 5.29 0.93 19.44
CA PRO A 151 5.64 1.69 20.64
C PRO A 151 6.27 3.06 20.28
N PRO A 152 6.27 4.04 21.20
CA PRO A 152 6.81 5.38 20.96
C PRO A 152 8.21 5.42 20.37
N HIS A 153 9.10 4.55 20.83
CA HIS A 153 10.49 4.51 20.34
C HIS A 153 10.62 4.03 18.89
N ALA A 154 9.59 3.40 18.31
CA ALA A 154 9.58 2.95 16.93
C ALA A 154 8.92 3.97 15.99
N TYR A 155 7.92 4.73 16.49
CA TYR A 155 7.21 5.69 15.65
C TYR A 155 7.66 7.15 15.79
N ARG A 156 8.43 7.49 16.82
CA ARG A 156 9.01 8.83 16.96
C ARG A 156 10.23 8.97 16.06
N TYR A 157 10.22 9.99 15.21
CA TYR A 157 11.45 10.48 14.63
C TYR A 157 12.26 11.25 15.68
N ALA A 158 13.59 11.27 15.54
CA ALA A 158 14.48 12.06 16.38
C ALA A 158 14.43 13.56 15.99
N LEU A 159 13.23 14.13 16.09
CA LEU A 159 12.89 15.49 15.75
C LEU A 159 12.28 16.21 16.96
N PRO A 160 12.22 17.56 16.98
CA PRO A 160 11.58 18.31 18.05
C PRO A 160 10.15 17.83 18.35
N GLU A 161 9.85 17.62 19.63
CA GLU A 161 8.57 17.04 20.10
C GLU A 161 7.32 17.82 19.63
N VAL A 162 7.46 19.13 19.38
CA VAL A 162 6.37 19.98 18.85
C VAL A 162 5.85 19.49 17.50
N LEU A 163 6.74 18.98 16.63
CA LEU A 163 6.36 18.45 15.32
C LEU A 163 5.46 17.23 15.46
N TYR A 164 5.70 16.41 16.48
CA TYR A 164 4.80 15.34 16.79
C TYR A 164 3.49 15.84 17.42
N ARG A 165 3.57 16.60 18.51
CA ARG A 165 2.38 16.92 19.33
C ARG A 165 1.36 17.76 18.59
N GLU A 166 1.82 18.70 17.77
CA GLU A 166 0.94 19.67 17.10
C GLU A 166 0.63 19.28 15.65
N HIS A 167 1.54 18.55 14.98
CA HIS A 167 1.41 18.24 13.56
C HIS A 167 1.34 16.74 13.25
N GLY A 168 1.43 15.88 14.26
CA GLY A 168 1.33 14.43 14.08
C GLY A 168 2.47 13.83 13.25
N VAL A 169 3.66 14.47 13.24
CA VAL A 169 4.84 13.96 12.54
C VAL A 169 5.37 12.72 13.29
N ARG A 170 5.11 11.55 12.70
CA ARG A 170 5.51 10.23 13.22
C ARG A 170 5.53 9.21 12.09
N ARG A 171 6.09 8.04 12.35
CA ARG A 171 5.87 6.85 11.54
C ARG A 171 4.41 6.40 11.68
N TYR A 172 3.74 6.25 10.54
CA TYR A 172 2.42 5.61 10.48
C TYR A 172 2.50 4.22 9.87
N GLY A 173 3.33 4.02 8.84
CA GLY A 173 3.42 2.76 8.10
C GLY A 173 2.22 2.51 7.18
N PHE A 174 2.42 1.72 6.13
CA PHE A 174 1.39 1.36 5.15
C PHE A 174 1.49 -0.12 4.78
N HIS A 175 0.59 -0.58 3.90
CA HIS A 175 0.37 -2.00 3.64
C HIS A 175 -0.05 -2.81 4.88
N GLY A 176 -0.58 -2.15 5.91
CA GLY A 176 -0.95 -2.79 7.17
C GLY A 176 -1.96 -3.93 7.01
N THR A 177 -2.96 -3.78 6.14
CA THR A 177 -3.92 -4.86 5.82
C THR A 177 -3.22 -6.10 5.26
N SER A 178 -2.22 -5.91 4.39
CA SER A 178 -1.45 -7.02 3.82
C SER A 178 -0.57 -7.68 4.88
N HIS A 179 0.20 -6.89 5.64
CA HIS A 179 1.04 -7.40 6.72
C HIS A 179 0.21 -8.15 7.79
N GLN A 180 -0.95 -7.61 8.16
CA GLN A 180 -1.88 -8.26 9.09
C GLN A 180 -2.36 -9.61 8.56
N TYR A 181 -2.79 -9.67 7.29
CA TYR A 181 -3.28 -10.89 6.67
C TYR A 181 -2.20 -11.98 6.61
N VAL A 182 -1.03 -11.66 6.04
CA VAL A 182 0.02 -12.68 5.85
C VAL A 182 0.61 -13.16 7.17
N THR A 183 0.67 -12.31 8.20
CA THR A 183 1.09 -12.71 9.55
C THR A 183 0.12 -13.73 10.15
N ARG A 184 -1.19 -13.45 10.09
CA ARG A 184 -2.22 -14.38 10.58
C ARG A 184 -2.17 -15.69 9.82
N ARG A 185 -2.06 -15.62 8.49
CA ARG A 185 -1.99 -16.80 7.65
C ARG A 185 -0.74 -17.64 7.91
N ALA A 186 0.41 -17.00 8.15
CA ALA A 186 1.64 -17.69 8.51
C ALA A 186 1.51 -18.43 9.85
N ALA A 187 0.90 -17.80 10.87
CA ALA A 187 0.64 -18.43 12.16
C ALA A 187 -0.25 -19.68 12.01
N GLU A 188 -1.33 -19.58 11.23
CA GLU A 188 -2.22 -20.71 10.92
C GLU A 188 -1.49 -21.86 10.23
N LEU A 189 -0.70 -21.56 9.19
CA LEU A 189 0.04 -22.56 8.41
C LEU A 189 1.11 -23.27 9.25
N LEU A 190 1.71 -22.57 10.20
CA LEU A 190 2.72 -23.13 11.11
C LEU A 190 2.10 -23.79 12.35
N GLY A 191 0.78 -23.69 12.54
CA GLY A 191 0.09 -24.24 13.71
C GLY A 191 0.50 -23.58 15.03
N ILE A 192 0.97 -22.33 14.99
CA ILE A 192 1.37 -21.59 16.20
C ILE A 192 0.30 -20.56 16.59
N PRO A 193 -0.01 -20.39 17.89
CA PRO A 193 -0.87 -19.30 18.34
C PRO A 193 -0.30 -17.94 17.93
N LEU A 194 -1.15 -17.04 17.42
CA LEU A 194 -0.74 -15.74 16.90
C LEU A 194 -0.03 -14.88 17.96
N GLU A 195 -0.50 -14.94 19.21
CA GLU A 195 0.06 -14.27 20.39
C GLU A 195 1.48 -14.73 20.74
N HIS A 196 1.88 -15.93 20.31
CA HIS A 196 3.21 -16.49 20.53
C HIS A 196 4.11 -16.38 19.28
N SER A 197 3.60 -15.78 18.20
CA SER A 197 4.35 -15.64 16.95
C SER A 197 5.29 -14.43 16.95
N ALA A 198 6.42 -14.57 16.27
CA ALA A 198 7.31 -13.47 15.91
C ALA A 198 7.69 -13.62 14.44
N PHE A 199 7.33 -12.64 13.63
CA PHE A 199 7.52 -12.66 12.19
C PHE A 199 8.10 -11.35 11.70
N VAL A 200 8.84 -11.45 10.60
CA VAL A 200 9.10 -10.31 9.73
C VAL A 200 8.37 -10.56 8.42
N SER A 201 7.49 -9.64 8.08
CA SER A 201 6.68 -9.71 6.86
C SER A 201 7.23 -8.72 5.84
N ALA A 202 7.56 -9.20 4.64
CA ALA A 202 7.94 -8.38 3.50
C ALA A 202 6.79 -8.33 2.49
N HIS A 203 6.24 -7.14 2.25
CA HIS A 203 5.32 -6.85 1.17
C HIS A 203 6.13 -6.25 0.02
N LEU A 204 6.31 -7.01 -1.05
CA LEU A 204 7.19 -6.65 -2.16
C LEU A 204 6.37 -6.52 -3.44
N GLY A 205 6.32 -5.31 -3.98
CA GLY A 205 5.58 -4.99 -5.18
C GLY A 205 6.05 -3.64 -5.74
N ASN A 206 5.19 -2.91 -6.45
CA ASN A 206 5.55 -1.56 -6.90
C ASN A 206 5.75 -0.59 -5.70
N GLY A 207 5.08 -0.88 -4.58
CA GLY A 207 5.48 -0.39 -3.26
C GLY A 207 6.03 -1.51 -2.42
N CYS A 208 7.13 -1.25 -1.71
CA CYS A 208 7.79 -2.23 -0.87
C CYS A 208 7.78 -1.78 0.59
N SER A 209 7.39 -2.67 1.50
CA SER A 209 7.53 -2.44 2.93
C SER A 209 7.89 -3.72 3.67
N ILE A 210 8.65 -3.59 4.74
CA ILE A 210 8.96 -4.68 5.66
C ILE A 210 8.49 -4.29 7.06
N THR A 211 7.90 -5.24 7.77
CA THR A 211 7.26 -5.01 9.08
C THR A 211 7.66 -6.10 10.05
N ALA A 212 8.16 -5.71 11.23
CA ALA A 212 8.29 -6.62 12.35
C ALA A 212 6.97 -6.76 13.09
N VAL A 213 6.59 -8.01 13.35
CA VAL A 213 5.33 -8.37 13.99
C VAL A 213 5.62 -9.32 15.15
N LYS A 214 5.17 -8.96 16.35
CA LYS A 214 5.31 -9.76 17.58
C LYS A 214 3.94 -9.96 18.22
N GLY A 215 3.55 -11.20 18.47
CA GLY A 215 2.24 -11.54 19.04
C GLY A 215 1.07 -11.04 18.18
N GLY A 216 1.22 -11.07 16.84
CA GLY A 216 0.24 -10.52 15.91
C GLY A 216 0.12 -8.99 15.87
N ARG A 217 1.04 -8.26 16.52
CA ARG A 217 1.05 -6.78 16.58
C ARG A 217 2.26 -6.23 15.84
N SER A 218 2.06 -5.18 15.04
CA SER A 218 3.16 -4.45 14.39
C SER A 218 4.00 -3.74 15.46
N VAL A 219 5.30 -4.03 15.50
CA VAL A 219 6.23 -3.38 16.44
C VAL A 219 7.16 -2.39 15.75
N ASP A 220 7.43 -2.58 14.45
CA ASP A 220 8.12 -1.61 13.60
C ASP A 220 7.79 -1.84 12.12
N THR A 221 7.99 -0.85 11.26
CA THR A 221 7.77 -0.95 9.81
C THR A 221 8.64 0.02 9.04
N SER A 222 9.06 -0.35 7.83
CA SER A 222 10.00 0.47 7.05
C SER A 222 9.39 1.76 6.53
N MET A 223 8.09 1.77 6.20
CA MET A 223 7.45 2.99 5.71
C MET A 223 7.16 3.97 6.84
N GLY A 224 7.21 5.26 6.50
CA GLY A 224 7.30 6.37 7.43
C GLY A 224 5.99 7.07 7.74
N LEU A 225 6.10 8.40 7.88
CA LEU A 225 5.01 9.36 7.72
C LEU A 225 4.34 9.21 6.35
N THR A 226 5.16 8.94 5.33
CA THR A 226 4.71 8.74 3.95
C THR A 226 5.17 7.37 3.42
N PRO A 227 4.58 6.87 2.33
CA PRO A 227 5.01 5.63 1.69
C PRO A 227 6.37 5.73 0.97
N LEU A 228 7.14 6.81 1.15
CA LEU A 228 8.43 7.05 0.51
C LEU A 228 9.59 6.39 1.27
N GLU A 229 9.54 6.38 2.60
CA GLU A 229 10.60 5.85 3.46
C GLU A 229 10.73 4.31 3.35
N GLY A 230 11.95 3.81 3.55
CA GLY A 230 12.25 2.39 3.67
C GLY A 230 12.91 1.82 2.42
N LEU A 231 12.33 0.73 1.90
CA LEU A 231 12.89 -0.04 0.79
C LEU A 231 12.88 0.74 -0.52
N VAL A 232 13.83 0.42 -1.40
CA VAL A 232 13.76 0.78 -2.82
C VAL A 232 12.49 0.15 -3.43
N MET A 233 11.79 0.92 -4.27
CA MET A 233 10.53 0.49 -4.88
C MET A 233 10.54 0.75 -6.39
N GLY A 234 9.40 0.58 -7.08
CA GLY A 234 9.34 0.75 -8.53
C GLY A 234 9.81 2.12 -8.99
N THR A 235 9.22 3.19 -8.43
CA THR A 235 9.54 4.59 -8.79
C THR A 235 9.95 5.46 -7.61
N ARG A 236 9.84 4.91 -6.39
CA ARG A 236 10.15 5.59 -5.14
C ARG A 236 11.58 5.25 -4.71
N SER A 237 12.29 6.26 -4.21
CA SER A 237 13.67 6.12 -3.77
C SER A 237 13.85 5.12 -2.62
N GLY A 238 12.90 5.08 -1.69
CA GLY A 238 13.19 4.54 -0.36
C GLY A 238 14.02 5.54 0.45
N ASP A 239 14.78 5.02 1.40
CA ASP A 239 15.67 5.82 2.25
C ASP A 239 16.73 6.57 1.43
N VAL A 240 16.83 7.87 1.69
CA VAL A 240 17.88 8.76 1.18
C VAL A 240 18.32 9.70 2.31
N ASP A 241 19.51 10.28 2.18
CA ASP A 241 19.98 11.31 3.11
C ASP A 241 18.97 12.48 3.16
N PRO A 242 18.44 12.88 4.33
CA PRO A 242 17.60 14.07 4.45
C PRO A 242 18.23 15.33 3.82
N GLY A 243 19.55 15.48 3.86
CA GLY A 243 20.30 16.57 3.25
C GLY A 243 20.21 16.64 1.73
N ILE A 244 19.81 15.55 1.05
CA ILE A 244 19.65 15.53 -0.41
C ILE A 244 18.61 16.55 -0.89
N HIS A 245 17.59 16.84 -0.06
CA HIS A 245 16.54 17.80 -0.42
C HIS A 245 17.12 19.20 -0.60
N ALA A 246 17.95 19.65 0.36
CA ALA A 246 18.62 20.94 0.29
C ALA A 246 19.67 20.95 -0.83
N PHE A 247 20.46 19.88 -0.96
CA PHE A 247 21.46 19.76 -2.01
C PHE A 247 20.84 19.93 -3.41
N LEU A 248 19.77 19.20 -3.71
CA LEU A 248 19.08 19.28 -5.01
C LEU A 248 18.45 20.65 -5.23
N ALA A 249 17.83 21.23 -4.21
CA ALA A 249 17.21 22.54 -4.33
C ALA A 249 18.23 23.65 -4.59
N GLU A 250 19.32 23.67 -3.83
CA GLU A 250 20.32 24.74 -3.90
C GLU A 250 21.24 24.61 -5.13
N ASN A 251 21.61 23.39 -5.54
CA ASN A 251 22.57 23.18 -6.62
C ASN A 251 21.92 22.98 -7.99
N LEU A 252 20.69 22.46 -8.04
CA LEU A 252 19.97 22.22 -9.30
C LEU A 252 18.76 23.15 -9.48
N GLY A 253 18.48 24.03 -8.52
CA GLY A 253 17.36 24.97 -8.58
C GLY A 253 15.97 24.32 -8.49
N LEU A 254 15.88 23.06 -8.03
CA LEU A 254 14.62 22.35 -7.92
C LEU A 254 13.80 22.87 -6.74
N SER A 255 12.51 23.10 -6.95
CA SER A 255 11.57 23.35 -5.86
C SER A 255 11.38 22.09 -5.00
N LEU A 256 10.93 22.24 -3.75
CA LEU A 256 10.59 21.10 -2.89
C LEU A 256 9.56 20.16 -3.54
N ARG A 257 8.63 20.71 -4.34
CA ARG A 257 7.66 19.91 -5.08
C ARG A 257 8.33 19.05 -6.15
N GLU A 258 9.29 19.61 -6.89
CA GLU A 258 10.05 18.87 -7.91
C GLU A 258 10.96 17.83 -7.28
N VAL A 259 11.62 18.13 -6.16
CA VAL A 259 12.40 17.14 -5.40
C VAL A 259 11.49 15.98 -4.94
N THR A 260 10.32 16.31 -4.38
CA THR A 260 9.33 15.29 -3.95
C THR A 260 8.87 14.43 -5.12
N GLU A 261 8.63 15.03 -6.28
CA GLU A 261 8.24 14.32 -7.50
C GLU A 261 9.36 13.40 -8.00
N VAL A 262 10.61 13.87 -8.04
CA VAL A 262 11.78 13.04 -8.38
C VAL A 262 11.87 11.82 -7.45
N LEU A 263 11.75 12.02 -6.14
CA LEU A 263 11.84 10.94 -5.17
C LEU A 263 10.66 9.96 -5.24
N ASN A 264 9.47 10.40 -5.67
CA ASN A 264 8.28 9.53 -5.76
C ASN A 264 8.09 8.84 -7.12
N LYS A 265 8.47 9.50 -8.22
CA LYS A 265 8.16 9.04 -9.58
C LYS A 265 9.37 8.85 -10.48
N GLY A 266 10.49 9.52 -10.21
CA GLY A 266 11.71 9.46 -11.02
C GLY A 266 12.84 8.62 -10.42
N SER A 267 12.61 7.93 -9.30
CA SER A 267 13.64 7.22 -8.53
C SER A 267 13.41 5.70 -8.53
N GLY A 268 14.00 5.00 -7.58
CA GLY A 268 13.78 3.56 -7.38
C GLY A 268 14.36 2.71 -8.51
N LEU A 269 13.69 1.59 -8.81
CA LEU A 269 14.03 0.70 -9.92
C LEU A 269 14.10 1.45 -11.26
N LEU A 270 13.14 2.34 -11.52
CA LEU A 270 13.12 3.16 -12.73
C LEU A 270 14.36 4.05 -12.83
N GLY A 271 14.63 4.84 -11.79
CA GLY A 271 15.75 5.78 -11.78
C GLY A 271 17.11 5.08 -11.86
N LEU A 272 17.28 3.95 -11.16
CA LEU A 272 18.53 3.18 -11.18
C LEU A 272 18.75 2.44 -12.49
N SER A 273 17.69 1.83 -13.03
CA SER A 273 17.82 1.05 -14.26
C SER A 273 17.92 1.91 -15.50
N GLY A 274 17.30 3.10 -15.50
CA GLY A 274 17.09 3.91 -16.69
C GLY A 274 16.18 3.24 -17.72
N LEU A 275 15.46 2.18 -17.33
CA LEU A 275 14.70 1.32 -18.25
C LEU A 275 13.24 1.16 -17.81
N SER A 276 13.00 0.55 -16.64
CA SER A 276 11.66 0.14 -16.21
C SER A 276 11.54 0.12 -14.70
N ASN A 277 10.31 0.25 -14.20
CA ASN A 277 9.96 0.01 -12.81
C ASN A 277 9.44 -1.43 -12.56
N ASP A 278 9.35 -2.27 -13.59
CA ASP A 278 8.90 -3.67 -13.48
C ASP A 278 10.08 -4.63 -13.27
N MET A 279 10.09 -5.31 -12.12
CA MET A 279 11.14 -6.27 -11.74
C MET A 279 11.37 -7.35 -12.80
N ARG A 280 10.31 -7.88 -13.42
CA ARG A 280 10.40 -8.98 -14.41
C ARG A 280 11.04 -8.51 -15.72
N GLU A 281 10.86 -7.24 -16.06
CA GLU A 281 11.56 -6.65 -17.19
C GLU A 281 13.04 -6.44 -16.88
N LEU A 282 13.35 -5.96 -15.68
CA LEU A 282 14.73 -5.77 -15.23
C LEU A 282 15.51 -7.08 -15.11
N GLU A 283 14.91 -8.16 -14.61
CA GLU A 283 15.53 -9.49 -14.55
C GLU A 283 15.92 -9.99 -15.94
N ARG A 284 15.01 -9.87 -16.91
CA ARG A 284 15.28 -10.24 -18.31
C ARG A 284 16.41 -9.39 -18.90
N ALA A 285 16.32 -8.07 -18.76
CA ALA A 285 17.34 -7.15 -19.26
C ALA A 285 18.70 -7.38 -18.61
N ALA A 286 18.76 -7.66 -17.30
CA ALA A 286 19.98 -7.95 -16.57
C ALA A 286 20.64 -9.25 -17.04
N ALA A 287 19.84 -10.29 -17.32
CA ALA A 287 20.29 -11.55 -17.92
C ALA A 287 20.84 -11.37 -19.34
N GLU A 288 20.31 -10.40 -20.09
CA GLU A 288 20.80 -9.97 -21.41
C GLU A 288 21.99 -9.00 -21.33
N GLY A 289 22.48 -8.66 -20.13
CA GLY A 289 23.68 -7.85 -19.92
C GLY A 289 23.46 -6.36 -19.69
N HIS A 290 22.22 -5.91 -19.50
CA HIS A 290 21.93 -4.50 -19.22
C HIS A 290 22.45 -4.07 -17.84
N ALA A 291 23.45 -3.18 -17.82
CA ALA A 291 24.14 -2.75 -16.59
C ALA A 291 23.22 -2.05 -15.58
N GLY A 292 22.37 -1.11 -16.04
CA GLY A 292 21.42 -0.40 -15.17
C GLY A 292 20.42 -1.34 -14.48
N ALA A 293 19.77 -2.23 -15.23
CA ALA A 293 18.89 -3.26 -14.69
C ALA A 293 19.60 -4.13 -13.62
N ARG A 294 20.83 -4.58 -13.89
CA ARG A 294 21.62 -5.34 -12.91
C ARG A 294 21.89 -4.54 -11.63
N LEU A 295 22.34 -3.29 -11.76
CA LEU A 295 22.56 -2.40 -10.62
C LEU A 295 21.28 -2.20 -9.81
N ALA A 296 20.14 -1.98 -10.46
CA ALA A 296 18.86 -1.80 -9.79
C ALA A 296 18.46 -3.04 -8.95
N LEU A 297 18.66 -4.24 -9.49
CA LEU A 297 18.41 -5.51 -8.78
C LEU A 297 19.37 -5.69 -7.60
N GLU A 298 20.66 -5.40 -7.79
CA GLU A 298 21.68 -5.48 -6.74
C GLU A 298 21.39 -4.51 -5.59
N VAL A 299 20.98 -3.27 -5.91
CA VAL A 299 20.61 -2.27 -4.89
C VAL A 299 19.37 -2.69 -4.12
N VAL A 300 18.33 -3.23 -4.77
CA VAL A 300 17.14 -3.74 -4.08
C VAL A 300 17.45 -4.94 -3.19
N ALA A 301 18.32 -5.84 -3.64
CA ALA A 301 18.75 -7.00 -2.87
C ALA A 301 19.72 -6.62 -1.74
N HIS A 302 20.30 -5.42 -1.77
CA HIS A 302 21.27 -5.01 -0.78
C HIS A 302 20.61 -4.78 0.60
N PRO A 303 21.17 -5.33 1.70
CA PRO A 303 20.69 -5.08 3.04
C PRO A 303 20.80 -3.61 3.45
N HIS A 304 19.74 -2.81 3.25
CA HIS A 304 19.69 -1.43 3.72
C HIS A 304 19.85 -1.37 5.25
N ALA A 305 20.62 -0.40 5.74
CA ALA A 305 20.88 -0.22 7.17
C ALA A 305 19.60 -0.04 8.01
N GLY A 306 18.56 0.61 7.46
CA GLY A 306 17.26 0.77 8.11
C GLY A 306 16.51 -0.55 8.35
N VAL A 307 16.65 -1.51 7.43
CA VAL A 307 16.06 -2.86 7.57
C VAL A 307 16.81 -3.65 8.63
N ARG A 308 18.14 -3.52 8.74
CA ARG A 308 18.94 -4.18 9.79
C ARG A 308 18.47 -3.81 11.21
N GLY A 309 18.03 -2.57 11.42
CA GLY A 309 17.53 -2.08 12.72
C GLY A 309 16.30 -2.81 13.25
N VAL A 310 15.40 -3.24 12.35
CA VAL A 310 14.18 -3.99 12.68
C VAL A 310 14.50 -5.36 13.32
N TRP A 311 15.68 -5.91 13.04
CA TRP A 311 16.11 -7.23 13.53
C TRP A 311 16.99 -7.17 14.79
N VAL A 312 17.63 -6.03 15.08
CA VAL A 312 18.68 -5.93 16.11
C VAL A 312 18.15 -5.50 17.49
N ARG A 313 16.86 -5.15 17.64
CA ARG A 313 16.34 -4.60 18.90
C ARG A 313 15.34 -5.51 19.61
N GLU A 314 15.84 -6.60 20.18
CA GLU A 314 15.43 -7.14 21.50
C GLU A 314 16.33 -8.33 21.88
N GLY A 315 17.59 -8.03 22.24
CA GLY A 315 18.37 -8.80 23.23
C GLY A 315 18.76 -10.26 23.00
N GLU A 316 18.09 -11.03 22.13
CA GLU A 316 18.46 -12.39 21.75
C GLU A 316 18.06 -12.66 20.30
N PRO A 317 18.93 -13.31 19.49
CA PRO A 317 18.56 -13.76 18.16
C PRO A 317 17.39 -14.77 18.26
N LEU A 318 16.44 -14.69 17.33
CA LEU A 318 15.40 -15.70 17.19
C LEU A 318 16.08 -17.08 17.06
N PRO A 319 15.69 -18.10 17.85
CA PRO A 319 16.28 -19.43 17.75
C PRO A 319 16.16 -19.95 16.30
N GLY A 320 17.31 -20.18 15.64
CA GLY A 320 17.38 -20.71 14.27
C GLY A 320 17.70 -19.69 13.16
N TRP A 321 17.92 -18.41 13.47
CA TRP A 321 18.28 -17.37 12.50
C TRP A 321 19.66 -16.80 12.81
N GLY A 322 20.71 -17.38 12.23
CA GLY A 322 22.07 -16.83 12.28
C GLY A 322 22.17 -15.48 11.54
N GLU A 323 23.08 -14.61 11.98
CA GLU A 323 23.24 -13.21 11.54
C GLU A 323 23.45 -13.01 10.03
N THR A 324 23.70 -14.07 9.26
CA THR A 324 23.98 -14.05 7.81
C THR A 324 23.01 -14.85 6.94
N ASP A 325 22.48 -15.97 7.44
CA ASP A 325 21.70 -16.92 6.62
C ASP A 325 20.26 -16.43 6.32
N GLY A 326 19.75 -15.52 7.13
CA GLY A 326 18.43 -14.90 6.93
C GLY A 326 18.40 -13.95 5.73
N TRP A 327 19.52 -13.26 5.46
CA TRP A 327 19.62 -12.30 4.35
C TRP A 327 19.64 -12.99 3.00
N GLU A 328 20.40 -14.08 2.82
CA GLU A 328 20.44 -14.86 1.57
C GLU A 328 19.08 -15.50 1.25
N LYS A 329 18.35 -15.98 2.26
CA LYS A 329 17.00 -16.54 2.06
C LYS A 329 15.97 -15.46 1.71
N ILE A 330 15.99 -14.31 2.36
CA ILE A 330 15.09 -13.19 2.05
C ILE A 330 15.41 -12.59 0.67
N THR A 331 16.69 -12.38 0.34
CA THR A 331 17.10 -11.90 -1.00
C THR A 331 16.78 -12.91 -2.10
N SER A 332 16.95 -14.21 -1.87
CA SER A 332 16.52 -15.26 -2.81
C SER A 332 15.00 -15.34 -2.99
N THR A 333 14.22 -14.80 -2.05
CA THR A 333 12.75 -14.69 -2.13
C THR A 333 12.30 -13.33 -2.67
N ILE A 334 13.11 -12.27 -2.55
CA ILE A 334 12.90 -10.97 -3.19
C ILE A 334 13.14 -11.08 -4.72
N LEU A 335 14.02 -11.98 -5.13
CA LEU A 335 14.43 -12.21 -6.53
C LEU A 335 13.69 -13.37 -7.23
N ARG A 336 12.60 -13.90 -6.65
CA ARG A 336 11.77 -14.98 -7.23
C ARG A 336 10.29 -14.68 -7.06
#